data_AF-X1CXP0-F1
#
_entry.id   AF-X1CXP0-F1
#
_cell.length_a   1.000
_cell.length_b   1.000
_cell.length_c   1.000
_cell.angle_alpha   90.00
_cell.angle_beta   90.00
_cell.angle_gamma   90.00
#
_symmetry.space_group_name_H-M   'P 1'
#
loop_
_entity.id
_entity.type
_entity.pdbx_description
1 polymer ?
#
loop_
_entity_poly.entity_id
_entity_poly.type
_entity_poly.pdbx_seq_one_letter_code
_entity_poly.pdbx_strand_id
1 'polypeptide(L)' 'MSSEELQLVDGSRVGVIGGGPAGSFTSIFLLDMAMRLGIDIGVDIYEPRNFTKSGPAGCNMCGGIISES' A
#
# COMPACT_ATOMS: atom_id res chain seq x y z
N MET A 1 -24.79 -4.38 -18.74
CA MET A 1 -23.33 -4.24 -18.60
C MET A 1 -22.87 -5.48 -17.86
N SER A 2 -22.26 -6.46 -18.56
CA SER A 2 -21.62 -7.56 -17.86
C SER A 2 -20.45 -6.97 -17.10
N SER A 3 -20.41 -7.18 -15.77
CA SER A 3 -19.23 -6.88 -14.97
C SER A 3 -18.13 -7.82 -15.45
N GLU A 4 -17.24 -7.34 -16.30
CA GLU A 4 -15.98 -8.05 -16.52
C GLU A 4 -15.22 -8.01 -15.18
N GLU A 5 -14.86 -9.18 -14.67
CA GLU A 5 -14.03 -9.28 -13.48
C GLU A 5 -12.67 -8.66 -13.80
N LEU A 6 -12.38 -7.51 -13.22
CA LEU A 6 -11.06 -6.91 -13.27
C LEU A 6 -10.09 -7.81 -12.52
N GLN A 7 -9.23 -8.50 -13.27
CA GLN A 7 -8.15 -9.32 -12.74
C GLN A 7 -6.81 -8.62 -12.93
N LEU A 8 -5.95 -8.72 -11.92
CA LEU A 8 -4.56 -8.30 -12.05
C LEU A 8 -3.80 -9.35 -12.86
N VAL A 9 -3.06 -8.87 -13.85
CA VAL A 9 -2.18 -9.67 -14.72
C VAL A 9 -0.73 -9.25 -14.52
N ASP A 10 0.21 -10.04 -15.03
CA ASP A 10 1.63 -9.69 -15.05
C ASP A 10 1.87 -8.30 -15.67
N GLY A 11 2.70 -7.49 -15.02
CA GLY A 11 2.97 -6.10 -15.36
C GLY A 11 1.88 -5.09 -14.94
N SER A 12 0.83 -5.50 -14.22
CA SER A 12 -0.20 -4.57 -13.74
C SER A 12 0.36 -3.50 -12.80
N ARG A 13 -0.24 -2.31 -12.82
CA ARG A 13 0.08 -1.23 -11.86
C ARG A 13 -1.10 -0.93 -10.96
N VAL A 14 -0.84 -0.86 -9.66
CA VAL A 14 -1.84 -0.61 -8.62
C VAL A 14 -1.49 0.67 -7.87
N GLY A 15 -2.44 1.60 -7.82
CA GLY A 15 -2.33 2.81 -7.00
C GLY A 15 -3.02 2.62 -5.67
N VAL A 16 -2.29 2.80 -4.56
CA VAL A 16 -2.83 2.78 -3.20
C VAL A 16 -2.91 4.20 -2.68
N ILE A 17 -4.12 4.66 -2.32
CA ILE A 17 -4.34 6.00 -1.77
C ILE A 17 -4.26 5.95 -0.25
N GLY A 18 -3.25 6.61 0.32
CA GLY A 18 -2.97 6.67 1.75
C GLY A 18 -1.88 5.68 2.18
N GLY A 19 -0.79 6.19 2.75
CA GLY A 19 0.35 5.44 3.27
C GLY A 19 0.26 5.11 4.76
N GLY A 20 -0.94 5.16 5.36
CA GLY A 20 -1.16 4.73 6.74
C GLY A 20 -0.99 3.21 6.94
N PRO A 21 -1.29 2.67 8.14
CA PRO A 21 -1.16 1.25 8.42
C PRO A 21 -1.92 0.37 7.41
N ALA A 22 -3.17 0.73 7.09
CA ALA A 22 -3.99 -0.04 6.14
C ALA A 22 -3.38 -0.06 4.73
N GLY A 23 -3.04 1.09 4.15
CA GLY A 23 -2.48 1.15 2.80
C GLY A 23 -1.10 0.51 2.70
N SER A 24 -0.26 0.67 3.73
CA SER A 24 1.05 0.02 3.79
C SER A 24 0.92 -1.50 3.86
N PHE A 25 0.06 -2.03 4.75
CA PHE A 25 -0.18 -3.46 4.84
C PHE A 25 -0.82 -4.02 3.56
N THR A 26 -1.80 -3.34 2.98
CA THR A 26 -2.36 -3.73 1.69
C THR A 26 -1.27 -3.84 0.62
N SER A 27 -0.36 -2.86 0.55
CA SER A 27 0.73 -2.86 -0.42
C SER A 27 1.68 -4.05 -0.20
N ILE A 28 2.05 -4.34 1.05
CA ILE A 28 2.91 -5.48 1.42
C ILE A 28 2.25 -6.80 1.03
N PHE A 29 1.01 -7.03 1.46
CA PHE A 29 0.30 -8.29 1.20
C PHE A 29 -0.04 -8.47 -0.27
N LEU A 30 -0.34 -7.40 -0.99
CA LEU A 30 -0.59 -7.43 -2.43
C LEU A 30 0.66 -7.88 -3.20
N LEU A 31 1.83 -7.33 -2.86
CA LEU A 31 3.11 -7.73 -3.46
C LEU A 31 3.48 -9.18 -3.11
N ASP A 32 3.32 -9.59 -1.84
CA ASP A 32 3.54 -10.98 -1.41
C ASP A 32 2.62 -11.96 -2.18
N MET A 33 1.35 -11.61 -2.33
CA MET A 33 0.40 -12.45 -3.05
C MET A 33 0.69 -12.52 -4.55
N ALA A 34 1.05 -11.40 -5.19
CA ALA A 34 1.47 -11.38 -6.60
C ALA A 34 2.70 -12.26 -6.84
N MET A 35 3.71 -12.14 -5.97
CA MET A 35 4.91 -12.98 -6.00
C MET A 35 4.58 -14.47 -5.89
N ARG A 36 3.68 -14.86 -4.96
CA ARG A 36 3.24 -16.26 -4.79
C ARG A 36 2.46 -16.79 -5.99
N LEU A 37 1.76 -15.92 -6.72
CA LEU A 37 1.06 -16.25 -7.95
C LEU A 37 1.96 -16.21 -9.19
N GLY A 38 3.23 -15.79 -9.05
CA GLY A 38 4.20 -15.73 -10.13
C GLY A 38 3.98 -14.58 -11.11
N ILE A 39 3.29 -13.50 -10.70
CA ILE A 39 3.12 -12.28 -11.49
C ILE A 39 3.88 -11.12 -10.83
N ASP A 40 4.49 -10.28 -11.65
CA ASP A 40 5.13 -9.05 -11.22
C ASP A 40 4.16 -7.87 -11.37
N ILE A 41 4.05 -7.03 -10.35
CA ILE A 41 3.18 -5.86 -10.35
C ILE A 41 3.89 -4.65 -9.75
N GLY A 42 3.55 -3.47 -10.26
CA GLY A 42 3.99 -2.20 -9.67
C GLY A 42 2.98 -1.68 -8.68
N VAL A 43 3.41 -1.27 -7.48
CA VAL A 43 2.55 -0.60 -6.49
C VAL A 43 3.07 0.81 -6.22
N ASP A 44 2.24 1.81 -6.50
CA ASP A 44 2.50 3.21 -6.15
C ASP A 44 1.64 3.61 -4.95
N ILE A 45 2.25 4.12 -3.88
CA ILE A 45 1.53 4.64 -2.71
C ILE A 45 1.49 6.17 -2.79
N TYR A 46 0.28 6.72 -2.84
CA TYR A 46 0.03 8.15 -2.83
C TYR A 46 -0.31 8.60 -1.42
N GLU A 47 0.63 9.31 -0.78
CA GLU A 47 0.46 9.85 0.58
C GLU A 47 0.63 11.37 0.57
N PRO A 48 -0.35 12.15 1.04
CA PRO A 48 -0.23 13.61 1.11
C PRO A 48 0.80 14.09 2.14
N ARG A 49 1.12 13.28 3.15
CA ARG A 49 2.13 13.65 4.17
C ARG A 49 3.53 13.61 3.60
N ASN A 50 4.34 14.56 4.04
CA ASN A 50 5.76 14.60 3.72
C ASN A 50 6.56 14.02 4.90
N PHE A 51 6.97 12.76 4.78
CA PHE A 51 7.78 12.07 5.78
C PHE A 51 9.22 12.57 5.88
N THR A 52 9.70 13.41 4.96
CA THR A 52 11.02 14.06 5.08
C THR A 52 11.01 15.23 6.06
N LYS A 53 9.84 15.60 6.61
CA LYS A 53 9.69 16.69 7.57
C LYS A 53 9.34 16.13 8.95
N SER A 54 10.03 16.62 9.97
CA SER A 54 9.71 16.30 11.37
C SER A 54 8.44 16.99 11.84
N GLY A 55 7.79 16.42 12.85
CA GLY A 55 6.60 17.00 13.50
C GLY A 55 5.28 16.72 12.78
N PRO A 56 4.21 17.49 13.07
CA PRO A 56 2.84 17.21 12.57
C PRO A 56 2.71 17.09 11.04
N ALA A 57 3.61 17.73 10.29
CA ALA A 57 3.62 17.68 8.82
C ALA A 57 4.01 16.29 8.25
N GLY A 58 4.80 15.53 8.99
CA GLY A 58 5.16 14.14 8.65
C GLY A 58 4.49 13.09 9.55
N CYS A 59 3.92 13.51 10.69
CA CYS A 59 3.23 12.61 11.61
C CYS A 59 1.85 12.24 11.04
N ASN A 60 1.49 10.96 11.12
CA ASN A 60 0.13 10.54 10.82
C ASN A 60 -0.88 10.78 11.97
N MET A 61 -0.39 11.28 13.10
CA MET A 61 -1.09 11.45 14.38
C MET A 61 -1.69 10.14 14.93
N CYS A 62 -1.16 8.98 14.52
CA CYS A 62 -1.54 7.71 15.12
C CYS A 62 -0.74 7.49 16.41
N GLY A 63 -1.36 6.79 17.37
CA GLY A 63 -0.73 6.49 18.66
C GLY A 63 0.38 5.43 18.62
N GLY A 64 0.68 4.86 17.43
CA GLY A 64 1.75 3.89 17.16
C GLY A 64 2.10 2.97 18.33
N ILE A 65 1.42 1.84 18.48
CA ILE A 65 1.78 0.84 19.51
C ILE A 65 2.98 0.04 18.99
N ILE A 66 4.13 0.21 19.62
CA ILE A 66 5.27 -0.72 19.46
C ILE A 66 5.10 -1.78 20.53
N SER A 67 4.69 -2.98 20.13
CA SER A 67 4.64 -4.15 21.02
C SER A 67 6.01 -4.82 21.04
N GLU A 68 6.70 -4.75 22.18
CA GLU A 68 7.83 -5.62 22.48
C GLU A 68 7.27 -6.89 23.12
N SER A 69 7.16 -7.95 22.32
CA SER A 69 6.78 -9.29 22.77
C SER A 69 7.56 -10.33 22.00
#